data_AF-A0A943UQ28-F1
#
_entry.id   AF-A0A943UQ28-F1
#
_cell.length_a   1.000
_cell.length_b   1.000
_cell.length_c   1.000
_cell.angle_alpha   90.00
_cell.angle_beta   90.00
_cell.angle_gamma   90.00
#
_symmetry.space_group_name_H-M   'P 1'
#
loop_
_entity.id
_entity.type
_entity.pdbx_description
1 polymer ?
#
loop_
_entity_poly.entity_id
_entity_poly.type
_entity_poly.pdbx_seq_one_letter_code
_entity_poly.pdbx_strand_id
1 'polypeptide(L)'
;MGKTAFRCLCALLAILFASCSKEGPLDKMEHIKMVGNDHPKQALAMLDSLEQEARRGSVYAQKKYDLLHIRLSDKANILPKSDAKIKELVEYFGKKGSDQEKQEVYYYAGSVYRDLQDCPRALEYFYKSTDFAIGHPDCDSIMLRNTYSNLNFLQYRVQNYKEALAMSKEELRISKELGTEDVVDHMHVGAAYKATGNAKEAVKEYDKAFHIADTTKDQSAYQESYIRLLMDYSGLGELKKAQRCRPLIKEELNPYFSVLKDQALAHYYMACGKRDSAIIYSQRIIDNGKDQNNMYDAAKQLFRLYEEQGDVVNAHRYAVLYMQLSDTLDFGRRQEQAATLTNAYKYHMDQKKEMELRDEKEMYARTLFVSIFVFTLLGAGGAIVFIHRRNVHLRKMLELSERIEQMAHNEQELRKEMERKEVELRESKEDLALTKKDLVNTQAELDKANDKLTIHAATLQETEKMLAEKIKEGKMFLQLLHQSKLEESSEDVALRFRKAALGGEELTSDDWDQLYHAVDQAYPSFAEALLGKSGEVTKQQKQACYLLRFGMSKNQIQCLTHASRATIWRWEKKYAWALGVEEPLPGEEEEGGTAGE
;
A
#
# COMPACT_ATOMS: atom_id res chain seq x y z
N MET A 1 45.41 20.71 10.14
CA MET A 1 44.70 21.08 11.41
C MET A 1 44.47 19.80 12.20
N GLY A 2 44.74 19.66 13.50
CA GLY A 2 45.38 20.55 14.46
C GLY A 2 45.01 20.09 15.89
N LYS A 3 45.98 19.69 16.73
CA LYS A 3 45.69 19.11 18.07
C LYS A 3 44.90 20.07 18.99
N THR A 4 44.98 21.37 18.73
CA THR A 4 44.14 22.42 19.34
C THR A 4 42.66 22.24 19.02
N ALA A 5 42.27 22.04 17.75
CA ALA A 5 40.87 21.88 17.34
C ALA A 5 40.22 20.65 18.00
N PHE A 6 40.94 19.52 18.09
CA PHE A 6 40.46 18.34 18.82
C PHE A 6 40.29 18.62 20.32
N ARG A 7 41.26 19.31 20.95
CA ARG A 7 41.13 19.74 22.36
C ARG A 7 39.97 20.72 22.59
N CYS A 8 39.71 21.64 21.66
CA CYS A 8 38.55 22.54 21.71
C CYS A 8 37.23 21.77 21.54
N LEU A 9 37.18 20.76 20.67
CA LEU A 9 36.00 19.89 20.52
C LEU A 9 35.76 19.06 21.78
N CYS A 10 36.80 18.46 22.36
CA CYS A 10 36.71 17.74 23.63
C CYS A 10 36.35 18.68 24.81
N ALA A 11 36.81 19.94 24.80
CA ALA A 11 36.44 20.93 25.81
C ALA A 11 34.98 21.40 25.64
N LEU A 12 34.50 21.59 24.41
CA LEU A 12 33.09 21.90 24.14
C LEU A 12 32.17 20.74 24.53
N LEU A 13 32.56 19.49 24.21
CA LEU A 13 31.86 18.30 24.69
C LEU A 13 31.91 18.19 26.22
N ALA A 14 33.06 18.42 26.84
CA ALA A 14 33.19 18.42 28.30
C ALA A 14 32.36 19.54 28.96
N ILE A 15 32.18 20.70 28.33
CA ILE A 15 31.29 21.77 28.82
C ILE A 15 29.82 21.39 28.61
N LEU A 16 29.45 20.77 27.49
CA LEU A 16 28.10 20.25 27.25
C LEU A 16 27.73 19.16 28.26
N PHE A 17 28.66 18.27 28.63
CA PHE A 17 28.44 17.25 29.66
C PHE A 17 28.56 17.80 31.08
N ALA A 18 29.47 18.74 31.37
CA ALA A 18 29.58 19.38 32.69
C ALA A 18 28.40 20.31 32.99
N SER A 19 27.71 20.83 31.96
CA SER A 19 26.43 21.55 32.12
C SER A 19 25.30 20.64 32.62
N CYS A 20 25.47 19.31 32.60
CA CYS A 20 24.54 18.32 33.16
C CYS A 20 24.93 17.90 34.59
N SER A 21 25.64 18.76 35.34
CA SER A 21 25.98 18.54 36.77
C SER A 21 25.05 19.28 37.75
N LYS A 22 23.93 19.82 37.26
CA LYS A 22 22.81 20.23 38.11
C LYS A 22 21.79 19.09 38.14
N GLU A 23 21.40 18.67 39.35
CA GLU A 23 20.29 17.76 39.59
C GLU A 23 19.06 18.19 38.79
N GLY A 24 18.50 17.27 38.02
CA GLY A 24 17.34 17.52 37.19
C GLY A 24 16.08 17.73 38.03
N PRO A 25 15.00 18.27 37.44
CA PRO A 25 13.73 18.39 38.13
C PRO A 25 13.19 17.03 38.61
N LEU A 26 13.56 15.92 37.94
CA LEU A 26 13.21 14.56 38.33
C LEU A 26 13.92 14.09 39.62
N ASP A 27 15.21 14.37 39.76
CA ASP A 27 16.00 13.94 40.93
C ASP A 27 15.50 14.65 42.19
N LYS A 28 15.21 15.96 42.06
CA LYS A 28 14.57 16.78 43.10
C LYS A 28 13.18 16.27 43.46
N MET A 29 12.38 15.83 42.48
CA MET A 29 11.06 15.23 42.73
C MET A 29 11.17 13.93 43.54
N GLU A 30 12.17 13.08 43.29
CA GLU A 30 12.32 11.83 44.06
C GLU A 30 12.78 12.12 45.50
N HIS A 31 13.67 13.10 45.72
CA HIS A 31 13.97 13.58 47.08
C HIS A 31 12.71 14.10 47.80
N ILE A 32 11.88 14.90 47.12
CA ILE A 32 10.61 15.40 47.65
C ILE A 32 9.60 14.27 47.90
N LYS A 33 9.57 13.22 47.06
CA LYS A 33 8.75 12.02 47.24
C LYS A 33 9.14 11.26 48.52
N MET A 34 10.42 11.23 48.85
CA MET A 34 10.93 10.66 50.10
C MET A 34 10.58 11.52 51.32
N VAL A 35 10.87 12.83 51.32
CA VAL A 35 10.46 13.76 52.40
C VAL A 35 8.94 13.72 52.62
N GLY A 36 8.19 13.55 51.53
CA GLY A 36 6.74 13.46 51.55
C GLY A 36 6.16 12.19 52.17
N ASN A 37 6.96 11.17 52.46
CA ASN A 37 6.48 10.00 53.17
C ASN A 37 6.14 10.33 54.62
N ASP A 38 6.97 11.15 55.28
CA ASP A 38 6.86 11.55 56.69
C ASP A 38 6.30 12.98 56.86
N HIS A 39 6.61 13.90 55.94
CA HIS A 39 6.28 15.33 56.03
C HIS A 39 5.54 15.84 54.77
N PRO A 40 4.38 15.27 54.39
CA PRO A 40 3.72 15.54 53.11
C PRO A 40 3.35 17.01 52.86
N LYS A 41 2.98 17.76 53.91
CA LYS A 41 2.68 19.21 53.78
C LYS A 41 3.92 20.07 53.51
N GLN A 42 5.08 19.68 54.03
CA GLN A 42 6.36 20.32 53.70
C GLN A 42 6.79 19.94 52.27
N ALA A 43 6.63 18.68 51.91
CA ALA A 43 6.95 18.19 50.57
C ALA A 43 6.09 18.86 49.48
N LEU A 44 4.81 19.17 49.73
CA LEU A 44 3.99 20.00 48.83
C LEU A 44 4.61 21.38 48.62
N ALA A 45 4.94 22.11 49.68
CA ALA A 45 5.56 23.44 49.58
C ALA A 45 6.95 23.40 48.89
N MET A 46 7.69 22.30 49.04
CA MET A 46 8.92 22.05 48.26
C MET A 46 8.62 21.78 46.78
N LEU A 47 7.57 21.01 46.47
CA LEU A 47 7.16 20.70 45.10
C LEU A 47 6.68 21.96 44.37
N ASP A 48 5.88 22.81 45.00
CA ASP A 48 5.38 24.07 44.43
C ASP A 48 6.53 24.96 43.89
N SER A 49 7.66 24.99 44.61
CA SER A 49 8.87 25.72 44.18
C SER A 49 9.47 25.22 42.86
N LEU A 50 9.21 23.97 42.48
CA LEU A 50 9.68 23.36 41.24
C LEU A 50 8.71 23.51 40.06
N GLU A 51 7.51 24.10 40.22
CA GLU A 51 6.51 24.06 39.14
C GLU A 51 7.06 24.64 37.83
N GLN A 52 7.65 25.84 37.86
CA GLN A 52 8.17 26.45 36.62
C GLN A 52 9.31 25.66 35.98
N GLU A 53 10.08 24.88 36.76
CA GLU A 53 11.13 24.00 36.24
C GLU A 53 10.50 22.75 35.60
N ALA A 54 9.54 22.13 36.28
CA ALA A 54 8.81 20.96 35.79
C ALA A 54 7.98 21.24 34.53
N ARG A 55 7.26 22.39 34.49
CA ARG A 55 6.45 22.83 33.35
C ARG A 55 7.29 23.16 32.11
N ARG A 56 8.56 23.56 32.29
CA ARG A 56 9.54 23.74 31.19
C ARG A 56 10.27 22.45 30.81
N GLY A 57 10.16 21.40 31.63
CA GLY A 57 10.72 20.08 31.38
C GLY A 57 9.94 19.28 30.34
N SER A 58 10.39 18.05 30.10
CA SER A 58 9.73 17.10 29.20
C SER A 58 8.30 16.76 29.66
N VAL A 59 7.45 16.26 28.76
CA VAL A 59 6.08 15.82 29.09
C VAL A 59 6.10 14.80 30.25
N TYR A 60 7.09 13.91 30.29
CA TYR A 60 7.29 12.97 31.40
C TYR A 60 7.55 13.69 32.74
N ALA A 61 8.42 14.70 32.77
CA ALA A 61 8.66 15.49 33.99
C ALA A 61 7.41 16.26 34.44
N GLN A 62 6.62 16.78 33.50
CA GLN A 62 5.34 17.42 33.78
C GLN A 62 4.33 16.45 34.39
N LYS A 63 4.26 15.20 33.91
CA LYS A 63 3.37 14.17 34.47
C LYS A 63 3.88 13.58 35.79
N LYS A 64 5.19 13.47 35.99
CA LYS A 64 5.79 13.13 37.30
C LYS A 64 5.47 14.18 38.36
N TYR A 65 5.61 15.46 38.03
CA TYR A 65 5.20 16.56 38.91
C TYR A 65 3.72 16.44 39.31
N ASP A 66 2.83 16.30 38.33
CA ASP A 66 1.39 16.21 38.55
C ASP A 66 0.98 14.98 39.38
N LEU A 67 1.59 13.81 39.13
CA LEU A 67 1.36 12.59 39.92
C LEU A 67 1.90 12.72 41.34
N LEU A 68 3.09 13.32 41.52
CA LEU A 68 3.66 13.58 42.83
C LEU A 68 2.81 14.57 43.64
N HIS A 69 2.26 15.61 43.01
CA HIS A 69 1.34 16.53 43.68
C HIS A 69 0.10 15.79 44.20
N ILE A 70 -0.46 14.84 43.45
CA ILE A 70 -1.59 14.00 43.94
C ILE A 70 -1.14 13.10 45.09
N ARG A 71 0.01 12.40 44.97
CA ARG A 71 0.60 11.56 46.04
C ARG A 71 0.75 12.32 47.36
N LEU A 72 1.26 13.55 47.29
CA LEU A 72 1.48 14.37 48.47
C LEU A 72 0.18 14.99 49.00
N SER A 73 -0.82 15.23 48.14
CA SER A 73 -2.15 15.71 48.55
C SER A 73 -2.92 14.64 49.33
N ASP A 74 -2.96 13.40 48.82
CA ASP A 74 -3.56 12.23 49.52
C ASP A 74 -2.89 12.04 50.89
N LYS A 75 -1.55 11.95 50.94
CA LYS A 75 -0.79 11.88 52.20
C LYS A 75 -0.98 13.09 53.13
N ALA A 76 -1.22 14.29 52.60
CA ALA A 76 -1.51 15.49 53.39
C ALA A 76 -2.97 15.58 53.88
N ASN A 77 -3.83 14.62 53.51
CA ASN A 77 -5.29 14.62 53.72
C ASN A 77 -5.98 15.83 53.07
N ILE A 78 -5.54 16.20 51.85
CA ILE A 78 -6.11 17.27 51.04
C ILE A 78 -7.00 16.66 49.96
N LEU A 79 -8.32 16.79 50.14
CA LEU A 79 -9.31 16.19 49.26
C LEU A 79 -9.26 16.75 47.82
N PRO A 80 -9.36 15.89 46.79
CA PRO A 80 -9.43 16.31 45.39
C PRO A 80 -10.73 17.04 45.07
N LYS A 81 -10.68 17.94 44.07
CA LYS A 81 -11.85 18.72 43.60
C LYS A 81 -12.37 18.29 42.22
N SER A 82 -11.68 17.40 41.52
CA SER A 82 -12.03 16.94 40.16
C SER A 82 -11.24 15.70 39.77
N ASP A 83 -11.81 14.83 38.91
CA ASP A 83 -11.14 13.66 38.33
C ASP A 83 -10.26 13.99 37.11
N ALA A 84 -10.40 15.18 36.52
CA ALA A 84 -9.78 15.56 35.24
C ALA A 84 -8.25 15.35 35.19
N LYS A 85 -7.51 15.71 36.25
CA LYS A 85 -6.06 15.55 36.28
C LYS A 85 -5.63 14.08 36.42
N ILE A 86 -6.31 13.30 37.25
CA ILE A 86 -5.95 11.89 37.42
C ILE A 86 -6.33 11.05 36.19
N LYS A 87 -7.42 11.40 35.48
CA LYS A 87 -7.75 10.85 34.15
C LYS A 87 -6.62 11.05 33.14
N GLU A 88 -6.07 12.26 33.04
CA GLU A 88 -4.93 12.58 32.16
C GLU A 88 -3.67 11.75 32.51
N LEU A 89 -3.40 11.59 33.80
CA LEU A 89 -2.24 10.81 34.28
C LEU A 89 -2.41 9.31 34.03
N VAL A 90 -3.61 8.77 34.26
CA VAL A 90 -3.95 7.37 33.97
C VAL A 90 -3.76 7.05 32.48
N GLU A 91 -4.22 7.92 31.57
CA GLU A 91 -3.98 7.71 30.13
C GLU A 91 -2.47 7.73 29.80
N TYR A 92 -1.70 8.62 30.43
CA TYR A 92 -0.26 8.73 30.16
C TYR A 92 0.54 7.54 30.72
N PHE A 93 0.50 7.32 32.03
CA PHE A 93 1.31 6.30 32.70
C PHE A 93 0.80 4.88 32.45
N GLY A 94 -0.52 4.66 32.31
CA GLY A 94 -1.08 3.37 31.91
C GLY A 94 -0.57 2.88 30.55
N LYS A 95 -0.20 3.81 29.63
CA LYS A 95 0.31 3.49 28.29
C LYS A 95 1.84 3.55 28.16
N LYS A 96 2.52 4.37 28.97
CA LYS A 96 3.95 4.72 28.79
C LYS A 96 4.82 4.63 30.06
N GLY A 97 4.22 4.40 31.22
CA GLY A 97 4.95 4.36 32.48
C GLY A 97 5.75 3.08 32.67
N SER A 98 6.67 3.09 33.64
CA SER A 98 7.21 1.88 34.24
C SER A 98 6.12 1.09 34.97
N ASP A 99 6.44 -0.13 35.40
CA ASP A 99 5.48 -1.01 36.08
C ASP A 99 5.09 -0.46 37.47
N GLN A 100 6.07 0.10 38.19
CA GLN A 100 5.84 0.92 39.39
C GLN A 100 4.96 2.15 39.14
N GLU A 101 5.07 2.81 37.97
CA GLU A 101 4.26 3.99 37.64
C GLU A 101 2.82 3.65 37.26
N LYS A 102 2.59 2.48 36.66
CA LYS A 102 1.24 1.95 36.41
C LYS A 102 0.54 1.65 37.73
N GLN A 103 1.24 0.98 38.66
CA GLN A 103 0.74 0.78 40.02
C GLN A 103 0.48 2.13 40.73
N GLU A 104 1.45 3.05 40.72
CA GLU A 104 1.35 4.35 41.40
C GLU A 104 0.18 5.20 40.85
N VAL A 105 -0.03 5.23 39.53
CA VAL A 105 -1.16 5.97 38.95
C VAL A 105 -2.52 5.31 39.19
N TYR A 106 -2.61 3.97 39.21
CA TYR A 106 -3.86 3.27 39.50
C TYR A 106 -4.22 3.36 40.99
N TYR A 107 -3.25 3.25 41.91
CA TYR A 107 -3.47 3.50 43.33
C TYR A 107 -4.02 4.91 43.59
N TYR A 108 -3.37 5.94 43.05
CA TYR A 108 -3.83 7.32 43.26
C TYR A 108 -5.12 7.66 42.48
N ALA A 109 -5.45 6.95 41.40
CA ALA A 109 -6.79 7.00 40.81
C ALA A 109 -7.85 6.42 41.77
N GLY A 110 -7.56 5.28 42.40
CA GLY A 110 -8.40 4.71 43.46
C GLY A 110 -8.66 5.69 44.59
N SER A 111 -7.60 6.31 45.16
CA SER A 111 -7.72 7.35 46.19
C SER A 111 -8.57 8.54 45.74
N VAL A 112 -8.33 9.08 44.53
CA VAL A 112 -9.07 10.26 44.06
C VAL A 112 -10.55 9.95 43.87
N TYR A 113 -10.91 8.78 43.35
CA TYR A 113 -12.33 8.40 43.21
C TYR A 113 -12.98 8.03 44.55
N ARG A 114 -12.24 7.43 45.49
CA ARG A 114 -12.69 7.19 46.89
C ARG A 114 -13.13 8.51 47.53
N ASP A 115 -12.30 9.54 47.42
CA ASP A 115 -12.54 10.82 48.07
C ASP A 115 -13.65 11.64 47.37
N LEU A 116 -13.75 11.53 46.04
CA LEU A 116 -14.88 12.06 45.25
C LEU A 116 -16.20 11.26 45.42
N GLN A 117 -16.24 10.23 46.28
CA GLN A 117 -17.37 9.33 46.51
C GLN A 117 -17.87 8.60 45.24
N ASP A 118 -16.97 8.31 44.31
CA ASP A 118 -17.22 7.41 43.18
C ASP A 118 -16.69 6.01 43.52
N CYS A 119 -17.41 5.32 44.41
CA CYS A 119 -17.05 3.96 44.84
C CYS A 119 -16.86 2.97 43.67
N PRO A 120 -17.65 2.99 42.57
CA PRO A 120 -17.42 2.12 41.41
C PRO A 120 -16.05 2.32 40.76
N ARG A 121 -15.65 3.57 40.45
CA ARG A 121 -14.33 3.85 39.86
C ARG A 121 -13.20 3.68 40.88
N ALA A 122 -13.44 3.96 42.16
CA ALA A 122 -12.46 3.71 43.22
C ALA A 122 -12.08 2.22 43.30
N LEU A 123 -13.08 1.33 43.31
CA LEU A 123 -12.86 -0.12 43.26
C LEU A 123 -12.15 -0.54 41.97
N GLU A 124 -12.60 -0.07 40.80
CA GLU A 124 -11.96 -0.41 39.51
C GLU A 124 -10.46 -0.09 39.51
N TYR A 125 -10.07 1.11 39.94
CA TYR A 125 -8.67 1.53 39.92
C TYR A 125 -7.82 0.89 41.02
N PHE A 126 -8.38 0.61 42.20
CA PHE A 126 -7.64 -0.17 43.20
C PHE A 126 -7.45 -1.64 42.77
N TYR A 127 -8.44 -2.30 42.15
CA TYR A 127 -8.24 -3.64 41.57
C TYR A 127 -7.23 -3.62 40.41
N LYS A 128 -7.25 -2.59 39.53
CA LYS A 128 -6.19 -2.40 38.52
C LYS A 128 -4.79 -2.25 39.15
N SER A 129 -4.68 -1.66 40.35
CA SER A 129 -3.42 -1.60 41.10
C SER A 129 -2.99 -2.98 41.64
N THR A 130 -3.91 -3.77 42.21
CA THR A 130 -3.58 -5.13 42.70
C THR A 130 -3.21 -6.07 41.56
N ASP A 131 -4.05 -6.16 40.52
CA ASP A 131 -3.89 -7.09 39.40
C ASP A 131 -2.57 -6.82 38.66
N PHE A 132 -2.21 -5.54 38.54
CA PHE A 132 -0.96 -5.15 37.94
C PHE A 132 0.25 -5.51 38.82
N ALA A 133 0.21 -5.22 40.13
CA ALA A 133 1.33 -5.51 41.03
C ALA A 133 1.59 -7.02 41.21
N ILE A 134 0.54 -7.86 41.24
CA ILE A 134 0.66 -9.33 41.37
C ILE A 134 1.52 -9.94 40.25
N GLY A 135 1.51 -9.35 39.05
CA GLY A 135 2.29 -9.83 37.90
C GLY A 135 3.73 -9.34 37.83
N HIS A 136 4.14 -8.34 38.64
CA HIS A 136 5.39 -7.59 38.42
C HIS A 136 6.16 -7.42 39.75
N PRO A 137 7.18 -8.27 40.04
CA PRO A 137 7.87 -8.31 41.33
C PRO A 137 8.55 -7.00 41.78
N ASP A 138 8.87 -6.09 40.86
CA ASP A 138 9.50 -4.80 41.15
C ASP A 138 8.51 -3.72 41.66
N CYS A 139 7.25 -4.06 41.87
CA CYS A 139 6.22 -3.13 42.36
C CYS A 139 6.37 -2.78 43.86
N ASP A 140 5.76 -1.66 44.27
CA ASP A 140 5.77 -1.19 45.65
C ASP A 140 4.80 -2.03 46.51
N SER A 141 5.36 -2.97 47.29
CA SER A 141 4.61 -3.84 48.21
C SER A 141 3.90 -3.08 49.33
N ILE A 142 4.42 -1.92 49.76
CA ILE A 142 3.76 -1.07 50.77
C ILE A 142 2.50 -0.45 50.15
N MET A 143 2.60 0.02 48.90
CA MET A 143 1.46 0.49 48.12
C MET A 143 0.46 -0.64 47.82
N LEU A 144 0.92 -1.86 47.58
CA LEU A 144 0.03 -3.02 47.37
C LEU A 144 -0.76 -3.35 48.65
N ARG A 145 -0.11 -3.41 49.81
CA ARG A 145 -0.80 -3.52 51.11
C ARG A 145 -1.82 -2.41 51.31
N ASN A 146 -1.41 -1.15 51.08
CA ASN A 146 -2.30 0.01 51.23
C ASN A 146 -3.48 -0.04 50.22
N THR A 147 -3.28 -0.64 49.04
CA THR A 147 -4.36 -0.90 48.06
C THR A 147 -5.39 -1.87 48.65
N TYR A 148 -4.95 -2.99 49.21
CA TYR A 148 -5.83 -3.95 49.88
C TYR A 148 -6.57 -3.36 51.09
N SER A 149 -5.90 -2.50 51.87
CA SER A 149 -6.51 -1.73 52.97
C SER A 149 -7.70 -0.88 52.49
N ASN A 150 -7.52 -0.17 51.36
CA ASN A 150 -8.58 0.64 50.74
C ASN A 150 -9.70 -0.21 50.13
N LEU A 151 -9.38 -1.35 49.50
CA LEU A 151 -10.37 -2.29 48.99
C LEU A 151 -11.20 -2.89 50.14
N ASN A 152 -10.59 -3.27 51.25
CA ASN A 152 -11.28 -3.69 52.47
C ASN A 152 -12.27 -2.60 52.96
N PHE A 153 -11.82 -1.35 53.11
CA PHE A 153 -12.67 -0.24 53.51
C PHE A 153 -13.88 -0.02 52.57
N LEU A 154 -13.65 0.00 51.25
CA LEU A 154 -14.71 0.19 50.26
C LEU A 154 -15.71 -0.99 50.24
N GLN A 155 -15.22 -2.23 50.27
CA GLN A 155 -16.06 -3.43 50.29
C GLN A 155 -16.86 -3.53 51.60
N TYR A 156 -16.30 -3.09 52.73
CA TYR A 156 -17.01 -2.99 54.00
C TYR A 156 -18.13 -1.93 53.96
N ARG A 157 -17.88 -0.74 53.36
CA ARG A 157 -18.92 0.30 53.16
C ARG A 157 -20.11 -0.21 52.37
N VAL A 158 -19.88 -0.97 51.29
CA VAL A 158 -20.96 -1.58 50.48
C VAL A 158 -21.50 -2.90 51.06
N GLN A 159 -21.14 -3.23 52.31
CA GLN A 159 -21.58 -4.41 53.06
C GLN A 159 -21.18 -5.76 52.43
N ASN A 160 -20.21 -5.77 51.52
CA ASN A 160 -19.63 -6.98 50.93
C ASN A 160 -18.57 -7.57 51.87
N TYR A 161 -19.00 -7.96 53.07
CA TYR A 161 -18.09 -8.37 54.16
C TYR A 161 -17.25 -9.62 53.85
N LYS A 162 -17.67 -10.45 52.88
CA LYS A 162 -16.87 -11.59 52.39
C LYS A 162 -15.63 -11.12 51.61
N GLU A 163 -15.80 -10.15 50.73
CA GLU A 163 -14.70 -9.57 49.96
C GLU A 163 -13.81 -8.70 50.86
N ALA A 164 -14.38 -7.92 51.77
CA ALA A 164 -13.62 -7.18 52.79
C ALA A 164 -12.72 -8.10 53.64
N LEU A 165 -13.22 -9.29 53.99
CA LEU A 165 -12.44 -10.34 54.67
C LEU A 165 -11.33 -10.96 53.80
N ALA A 166 -11.49 -10.98 52.47
CA ALA A 166 -10.42 -11.39 51.56
C ALA A 166 -9.34 -10.31 51.46
N MET A 167 -9.74 -9.06 51.22
CA MET A 167 -8.83 -7.92 51.04
C MET A 167 -7.98 -7.66 52.30
N SER A 168 -8.60 -7.66 53.49
CA SER A 168 -7.88 -7.49 54.77
C SER A 168 -6.93 -8.66 55.11
N LYS A 169 -7.16 -9.86 54.55
CA LYS A 169 -6.22 -10.98 54.68
C LYS A 169 -4.99 -10.82 53.78
N GLU A 170 -5.16 -10.27 52.59
CA GLU A 170 -4.03 -9.94 51.71
C GLU A 170 -3.22 -8.74 52.23
N GLU A 171 -3.88 -7.73 52.81
CA GLU A 171 -3.26 -6.68 53.62
C GLU A 171 -2.37 -7.28 54.73
N LEU A 172 -2.94 -8.11 55.62
CA LEU A 172 -2.21 -8.77 56.71
C LEU A 172 -1.11 -9.73 56.22
N ARG A 173 -1.27 -10.38 55.07
CA ARG A 173 -0.25 -11.25 54.45
C ARG A 173 0.97 -10.43 54.04
N ILE A 174 0.75 -9.30 53.35
CA ILE A 174 1.85 -8.45 52.88
C ILE A 174 2.52 -7.74 54.06
N SER A 175 1.77 -7.30 55.07
CA SER A 175 2.35 -6.77 56.31
C SER A 175 3.31 -7.77 56.98
N LYS A 176 3.04 -9.07 56.91
CA LYS A 176 3.95 -10.13 57.41
C LYS A 176 5.19 -10.31 56.55
N GLU A 177 5.02 -10.35 55.24
CA GLU A 177 6.13 -10.48 54.29
C GLU A 177 7.09 -9.28 54.35
N LEU A 178 6.59 -8.10 54.72
CA LEU A 178 7.37 -6.89 54.98
C LEU A 178 7.94 -6.79 56.41
N GLY A 179 7.51 -7.63 57.35
CA GLY A 179 7.86 -7.51 58.76
C GLY A 179 7.23 -6.30 59.47
N THR A 180 6.11 -5.78 58.96
CA THR A 180 5.40 -4.60 59.46
C THR A 180 3.94 -4.93 59.84
N GLU A 181 3.71 -6.07 60.50
CA GLU A 181 2.41 -6.44 61.10
C GLU A 181 2.07 -5.46 62.24
N ASP A 182 0.94 -4.76 62.14
CA ASP A 182 0.51 -3.73 63.07
C ASP A 182 -0.95 -3.96 63.54
N VAL A 183 -1.35 -3.20 64.55
CA VAL A 183 -2.67 -3.22 65.17
C VAL A 183 -3.79 -3.08 64.13
N VAL A 184 -3.61 -2.24 63.11
CA VAL A 184 -4.62 -1.97 62.07
C VAL A 184 -4.95 -3.21 61.24
N ASP A 185 -3.95 -3.99 60.80
CA ASP A 185 -4.15 -5.17 59.95
C ASP A 185 -5.13 -6.16 60.62
N HIS A 186 -4.87 -6.45 61.91
CA HIS A 186 -5.71 -7.33 62.71
C HIS A 186 -7.10 -6.77 63.00
N MET A 187 -7.23 -5.46 63.18
CA MET A 187 -8.53 -4.83 63.41
C MET A 187 -9.40 -4.88 62.15
N HIS A 188 -8.83 -4.76 60.96
CA HIS A 188 -9.53 -4.97 59.70
C HIS A 188 -10.03 -6.42 59.56
N VAL A 189 -9.14 -7.42 59.71
CA VAL A 189 -9.55 -8.84 59.63
C VAL A 189 -10.54 -9.20 60.74
N GLY A 190 -10.36 -8.67 61.95
CA GLY A 190 -11.27 -8.87 63.08
C GLY A 190 -12.67 -8.30 62.84
N ALA A 191 -12.77 -7.07 62.34
CA ALA A 191 -14.03 -6.43 61.98
C ALA A 191 -14.76 -7.16 60.83
N ALA A 192 -14.00 -7.66 59.84
CA ALA A 192 -14.56 -8.45 58.74
C ALA A 192 -15.02 -9.86 59.19
N TYR A 193 -14.30 -10.51 60.10
CA TYR A 193 -14.77 -11.75 60.74
C TYR A 193 -16.04 -11.51 61.57
N LYS A 194 -16.11 -10.41 62.35
CA LYS A 194 -17.29 -10.03 63.13
C LYS A 194 -18.51 -9.79 62.21
N ALA A 195 -18.34 -9.04 61.13
CA ALA A 195 -19.40 -8.75 60.17
C ALA A 195 -19.85 -9.99 59.36
N THR A 196 -18.99 -10.99 59.20
CA THR A 196 -19.35 -12.30 58.61
C THR A 196 -19.85 -13.33 59.64
N GLY A 197 -20.10 -12.93 60.90
CA GLY A 197 -20.64 -13.79 61.96
C GLY A 197 -19.62 -14.69 62.66
N ASN A 198 -18.34 -14.62 62.27
CA ASN A 198 -17.25 -15.48 62.77
C ASN A 198 -16.66 -14.95 64.09
N ALA A 199 -17.52 -14.76 65.10
CA ALA A 199 -17.17 -14.12 66.39
C ALA A 199 -15.89 -14.68 67.03
N LYS A 200 -15.72 -16.01 67.07
CA LYS A 200 -14.53 -16.67 67.64
C LYS A 200 -13.21 -16.23 66.96
N GLU A 201 -13.25 -16.02 65.65
CA GLU A 201 -12.06 -15.67 64.86
C GLU A 201 -11.81 -14.16 64.89
N ALA A 202 -12.88 -13.35 64.95
CA ALA A 202 -12.77 -11.92 65.25
C ALA A 202 -12.05 -11.67 66.58
N VAL A 203 -12.45 -12.38 67.66
CA VAL A 203 -11.81 -12.29 68.98
C VAL A 203 -10.31 -12.61 68.92
N LYS A 204 -9.88 -13.60 68.12
CA LYS A 204 -8.44 -13.95 68.00
C LYS A 204 -7.62 -12.87 67.32
N GLU A 205 -8.16 -12.20 66.30
CA GLU A 205 -7.43 -11.08 65.66
C GLU A 205 -7.42 -9.86 66.59
N TYR A 206 -8.53 -9.56 67.27
CA TYR A 206 -8.55 -8.52 68.30
C TYR A 206 -7.58 -8.79 69.48
N ASP A 207 -7.37 -10.06 69.86
CA ASP A 207 -6.37 -10.44 70.88
C ASP A 207 -4.94 -10.07 70.43
N LYS A 208 -4.61 -10.26 69.14
CA LYS A 208 -3.31 -9.87 68.56
C LYS A 208 -3.18 -8.35 68.44
N ALA A 209 -4.21 -7.68 67.92
CA ALA A 209 -4.28 -6.22 67.87
C ALA A 209 -4.02 -5.59 69.24
N PHE A 210 -4.68 -6.13 70.27
CA PHE A 210 -4.44 -5.72 71.66
C PHE A 210 -3.00 -6.00 72.10
N HIS A 211 -2.45 -7.19 71.79
CA HIS A 211 -1.10 -7.56 72.21
C HIS A 211 0.00 -6.66 71.61
N ILE A 212 -0.10 -6.30 70.33
CA ILE A 212 0.83 -5.37 69.66
C ILE A 212 0.75 -3.97 70.31
N ALA A 213 -0.47 -3.48 70.55
CA ALA A 213 -0.67 -2.18 71.21
C ALA A 213 -0.13 -2.15 72.66
N ASP A 214 -0.42 -3.20 73.44
CA ASP A 214 -0.06 -3.33 74.87
C ASP A 214 1.45 -3.50 75.07
N THR A 215 2.15 -4.17 74.15
CA THR A 215 3.61 -4.38 74.20
C THR A 215 4.43 -3.24 73.61
N THR A 216 3.83 -2.32 72.85
CA THR A 216 4.54 -1.18 72.26
C THR A 216 4.79 -0.08 73.30
N LYS A 217 6.00 0.51 73.28
CA LYS A 217 6.43 1.53 74.26
C LYS A 217 5.57 2.80 74.26
N ASP A 218 5.03 3.18 73.10
CA ASP A 218 4.09 4.30 72.99
C ASP A 218 2.64 3.80 72.85
N GLN A 219 2.04 3.42 73.98
CA GLN A 219 0.61 3.10 74.07
C GLN A 219 -0.29 4.31 73.76
N SER A 220 0.26 5.53 73.61
CA SER A 220 -0.52 6.71 73.26
C SER A 220 -0.74 6.91 71.75
N ALA A 221 -0.01 6.18 70.90
CA ALA A 221 -0.31 6.07 69.47
C ALA A 221 -1.65 5.34 69.22
N TYR A 222 -1.95 4.30 69.99
CA TYR A 222 -3.04 3.35 69.73
C TYR A 222 -4.39 3.70 70.40
N GLN A 223 -4.65 4.98 70.69
CA GLN A 223 -5.87 5.40 71.39
C GLN A 223 -7.15 5.06 70.63
N GLU A 224 -7.19 5.25 69.31
CA GLU A 224 -8.33 4.82 68.49
C GLU A 224 -8.51 3.30 68.54
N SER A 225 -7.42 2.54 68.48
CA SER A 225 -7.43 1.08 68.55
C SER A 225 -8.01 0.59 69.88
N TYR A 226 -7.61 1.16 71.02
CA TYR A 226 -8.18 0.79 72.32
C TYR A 226 -9.67 1.15 72.45
N ILE A 227 -10.10 2.28 71.89
CA ILE A 227 -11.52 2.69 71.83
C ILE A 227 -12.34 1.69 71.00
N ARG A 228 -11.86 1.36 69.80
CA ARG A 228 -12.52 0.38 68.90
C ARG A 228 -12.52 -1.02 69.51
N LEU A 229 -11.41 -1.48 70.10
CA LEU A 229 -11.32 -2.77 70.81
C LEU A 229 -12.26 -2.84 72.02
N LEU A 230 -12.40 -1.74 72.80
CA LEU A 230 -13.38 -1.65 73.89
C LEU A 230 -14.80 -1.88 73.36
N MET A 231 -15.18 -1.19 72.29
CA MET A 231 -16.49 -1.35 71.65
C MET A 231 -16.71 -2.76 71.07
N ASP A 232 -15.70 -3.31 70.39
CA ASP A 232 -15.78 -4.57 69.69
C ASP A 232 -15.85 -5.77 70.65
N TYR A 233 -15.01 -5.81 71.68
CA TYR A 233 -15.12 -6.82 72.75
C TYR A 233 -16.45 -6.71 73.50
N SER A 234 -16.95 -5.50 73.77
CA SER A 234 -18.25 -5.30 74.43
C SER A 234 -19.40 -5.86 73.59
N GLY A 235 -19.41 -5.58 72.29
CA GLY A 235 -20.39 -6.10 71.34
C GLY A 235 -20.29 -7.60 71.07
N LEU A 236 -19.18 -8.24 71.44
CA LEU A 236 -18.97 -9.69 71.38
C LEU A 236 -19.16 -10.41 72.73
N GLY A 237 -19.50 -9.68 73.80
CA GLY A 237 -19.67 -10.23 75.15
C GLY A 237 -18.37 -10.54 75.91
N GLU A 238 -17.21 -10.19 75.34
CA GLU A 238 -15.87 -10.38 75.91
C GLU A 238 -15.54 -9.34 76.99
N LEU A 239 -16.42 -9.18 77.98
CA LEU A 239 -16.40 -8.10 78.98
C LEU A 239 -15.06 -7.99 79.74
N LYS A 240 -14.39 -9.12 79.98
CA LYS A 240 -13.06 -9.15 80.63
C LYS A 240 -11.97 -8.53 79.75
N LYS A 241 -12.07 -8.67 78.42
CA LYS A 241 -11.13 -8.07 77.45
C LYS A 241 -11.45 -6.60 77.23
N ALA A 242 -12.73 -6.25 77.12
CA ALA A 242 -13.20 -4.86 77.11
C ALA A 242 -12.69 -4.09 78.35
N GLN A 243 -12.80 -4.69 79.55
CA GLN A 243 -12.29 -4.09 80.79
C GLN A 243 -10.77 -3.83 80.78
N ARG A 244 -9.95 -4.63 80.08
CA ARG A 244 -8.51 -4.36 79.90
C ARG A 244 -8.24 -3.15 79.01
N CYS A 245 -9.13 -2.85 78.06
CA CYS A 245 -9.00 -1.70 77.17
C CYS A 245 -9.31 -0.37 77.90
N ARG A 246 -10.29 -0.37 78.81
CA ARG A 246 -10.78 0.85 79.49
C ARG A 246 -9.72 1.74 80.16
N PRO A 247 -8.73 1.24 80.93
CA PRO A 247 -7.72 2.08 81.57
C PRO A 247 -6.63 2.59 80.61
N LEU A 248 -6.54 2.04 79.39
CA LEU A 248 -5.56 2.45 78.36
C LEU A 248 -6.06 3.62 77.51
N ILE A 249 -7.37 3.93 77.59
CA ILE A 249 -8.01 5.05 76.91
C ILE A 249 -7.90 6.32 77.78
N LYS A 250 -7.22 7.35 77.25
CA LYS A 250 -7.12 8.68 77.88
C LYS A 250 -8.49 9.36 77.97
N GLU A 251 -8.70 10.14 79.03
CA GLU A 251 -9.92 10.94 79.13
C GLU A 251 -9.89 12.18 78.23
N GLU A 252 -8.76 12.88 78.18
CA GLU A 252 -8.53 13.99 77.26
C GLU A 252 -8.01 13.47 75.92
N LEU A 253 -8.76 13.77 74.86
CA LEU A 253 -8.53 13.36 73.48
C LEU A 253 -8.93 14.50 72.54
N ASN A 254 -8.52 14.42 71.27
CA ASN A 254 -9.01 15.36 70.26
C ASN A 254 -10.54 15.19 70.03
N PRO A 255 -11.23 16.19 69.44
CA PRO A 255 -12.70 16.14 69.30
C PRO A 255 -13.24 14.97 68.48
N TYR A 256 -12.46 14.39 67.56
CA TYR A 256 -12.84 13.22 66.77
C TYR A 256 -12.82 11.94 67.63
N PHE A 257 -11.69 11.64 68.28
CA PHE A 257 -11.59 10.48 69.16
C PHE A 257 -12.50 10.59 70.40
N SER A 258 -12.86 11.80 70.86
CA SER A 258 -13.78 11.96 71.99
C SER A 258 -15.19 11.41 71.72
N VAL A 259 -15.72 11.53 70.49
CA VAL A 259 -17.04 10.99 70.15
C VAL A 259 -17.00 9.46 70.10
N LEU A 260 -15.96 8.91 69.46
CA LEU A 260 -15.72 7.46 69.41
C LEU A 260 -15.51 6.88 70.82
N LYS A 261 -14.82 7.61 71.71
CA LYS A 261 -14.65 7.25 73.12
C LYS A 261 -16.01 7.13 73.81
N ASP A 262 -16.83 8.18 73.77
CA ASP A 262 -18.12 8.19 74.48
C ASP A 262 -19.07 7.11 73.90
N GLN A 263 -19.04 6.84 72.59
CA GLN A 263 -19.74 5.71 71.96
C GLN A 263 -19.27 4.34 72.49
N ALA A 264 -17.96 4.09 72.49
CA ALA A 264 -17.40 2.84 73.01
C ALA A 264 -17.70 2.64 74.50
N LEU A 265 -17.71 3.73 75.28
CA LEU A 265 -18.07 3.73 76.69
C LEU A 265 -19.56 3.46 76.91
N ALA A 266 -20.46 4.06 76.14
CA ALA A 266 -21.89 3.75 76.21
C ALA A 266 -22.16 2.26 75.94
N HIS A 267 -21.57 1.71 74.87
CA HIS A 267 -21.66 0.28 74.55
C HIS A 267 -21.06 -0.62 75.64
N TYR A 268 -19.89 -0.27 76.18
CA TYR A 268 -19.24 -1.02 77.27
C TYR A 268 -20.07 -1.02 78.55
N TYR A 269 -20.52 0.14 79.02
CA TYR A 269 -21.31 0.22 80.25
C TYR A 269 -22.68 -0.44 80.10
N MET A 270 -23.31 -0.37 78.92
CA MET A 270 -24.53 -1.13 78.61
C MET A 270 -24.28 -2.65 78.68
N ALA A 271 -23.19 -3.13 78.05
CA ALA A 271 -22.81 -4.55 78.09
C ALA A 271 -22.42 -5.04 79.50
N CYS A 272 -21.92 -4.15 80.36
CA CYS A 272 -21.70 -4.39 81.80
C CYS A 272 -22.97 -4.21 82.68
N GLY A 273 -24.14 -3.92 82.10
CA GLY A 273 -25.39 -3.69 82.84
C GLY A 273 -25.46 -2.38 83.64
N LYS A 274 -24.47 -1.48 83.49
CA LYS A 274 -24.35 -0.21 84.20
C LYS A 274 -25.14 0.90 83.48
N ARG A 275 -26.47 0.76 83.50
CA ARG A 275 -27.43 1.63 82.79
C ARG A 275 -27.15 3.13 82.98
N ASP A 276 -26.97 3.60 84.21
CA ASP A 276 -26.76 5.04 84.49
C ASP A 276 -25.52 5.61 83.80
N SER A 277 -24.43 4.84 83.73
CA SER A 277 -23.23 5.21 82.97
C SER A 277 -23.51 5.21 81.47
N ALA A 278 -24.21 4.20 80.95
CA ALA A 278 -24.58 4.13 79.53
C ALA A 278 -25.47 5.32 79.10
N ILE A 279 -26.38 5.77 79.97
CA ILE A 279 -27.17 6.99 79.79
C ILE A 279 -26.27 8.23 79.70
N ILE A 280 -25.34 8.43 80.66
CA ILE A 280 -24.44 9.60 80.68
C ILE A 280 -23.59 9.69 79.40
N TYR A 281 -23.00 8.58 78.96
CA TYR A 281 -22.18 8.59 77.74
C TYR A 281 -23.02 8.74 76.46
N SER A 282 -24.22 8.16 76.41
CA SER A 282 -25.13 8.38 75.29
C SER A 282 -25.62 9.83 75.21
N GLN A 283 -25.88 10.49 76.35
CA GLN A 283 -26.26 11.90 76.40
C GLN A 283 -25.17 12.81 75.84
N ARG A 284 -23.89 12.58 76.21
CA ARG A 284 -22.75 13.32 75.64
C ARG A 284 -22.68 13.26 74.12
N ILE A 285 -23.07 12.14 73.50
CA ILE A 285 -23.11 11.99 72.04
C ILE A 285 -24.21 12.88 71.43
N ILE A 286 -25.39 12.96 72.07
CA ILE A 286 -26.47 13.87 71.68
C ILE A 286 -26.04 15.34 71.85
N ASP A 287 -25.48 15.69 73.01
CA ASP A 287 -25.05 17.05 73.35
C ASP A 287 -23.90 17.55 72.46
N ASN A 288 -23.08 16.65 71.91
CA ASN A 288 -22.03 16.98 70.95
C ASN A 288 -22.58 17.45 69.60
N GLY A 289 -23.69 16.84 69.15
CA GLY A 289 -24.49 17.29 68.00
C GLY A 289 -23.90 17.11 66.60
N LYS A 290 -22.71 16.49 66.45
CA LYS A 290 -21.92 16.50 65.19
C LYS A 290 -22.05 15.27 64.29
N ASP A 291 -22.35 14.09 64.84
CA ASP A 291 -22.42 12.85 64.06
C ASP A 291 -23.81 12.24 64.15
N GLN A 292 -24.54 12.26 63.05
CA GLN A 292 -25.92 11.78 62.98
C GLN A 292 -26.07 10.27 63.20
N ASN A 293 -25.08 9.45 62.83
CA ASN A 293 -25.13 8.00 63.06
C ASN A 293 -24.94 7.68 64.54
N ASN A 294 -23.94 8.30 65.16
CA ASN A 294 -23.67 8.10 66.59
C ASN A 294 -24.81 8.68 67.45
N MET A 295 -25.39 9.82 67.05
CA MET A 295 -26.61 10.36 67.68
C MET A 295 -27.81 9.45 67.50
N TYR A 296 -27.98 8.80 66.35
CA TYR A 296 -29.09 7.86 66.09
C TYR A 296 -29.01 6.63 67.01
N ASP A 297 -27.83 6.00 67.14
CA ASP A 297 -27.65 4.86 68.04
C ASP A 297 -27.72 5.27 69.51
N ALA A 298 -27.23 6.46 69.88
CA ALA A 298 -27.37 7.02 71.22
C ALA A 298 -28.85 7.31 71.58
N ALA A 299 -29.61 7.95 70.68
CA ALA A 299 -31.03 8.23 70.89
C ALA A 299 -31.84 6.93 71.02
N LYS A 300 -31.53 5.92 70.19
CA LYS A 300 -32.10 4.57 70.26
C LYS A 300 -31.80 3.86 71.59
N GLN A 301 -30.58 4.00 72.10
CA GLN A 301 -30.17 3.43 73.39
C GLN A 301 -30.87 4.15 74.55
N LEU A 302 -30.91 5.48 74.53
CA LEU A 302 -31.58 6.30 75.54
C LEU A 302 -33.09 6.06 75.58
N PHE A 303 -33.76 6.00 74.43
CA PHE A 303 -35.18 5.65 74.35
C PHE A 303 -35.47 4.35 75.11
N ARG A 304 -34.76 3.27 74.78
CA ARG A 304 -34.93 1.95 75.42
C ARG A 304 -34.60 1.98 76.91
N LEU A 305 -33.54 2.66 77.32
CA LEU A 305 -33.14 2.74 78.73
C LEU A 305 -34.17 3.50 79.58
N TYR A 306 -34.77 4.56 79.05
CA TYR A 306 -35.84 5.29 79.75
C TYR A 306 -37.19 4.56 79.68
N GLU A 307 -37.48 3.82 78.61
CA GLU A 307 -38.63 2.91 78.52
C GLU A 307 -38.54 1.79 79.57
N GLU A 308 -37.38 1.13 79.70
CA GLU A 308 -37.09 0.14 80.75
C GLU A 308 -37.19 0.71 82.17
N GLN A 309 -36.92 2.01 82.36
CA GLN A 309 -37.05 2.71 83.64
C GLN A 309 -38.46 3.23 83.93
N GLY A 310 -39.37 3.22 82.95
CA GLY A 310 -40.71 3.81 83.07
C GLY A 310 -40.74 5.35 82.99
N ASP A 311 -39.65 6.01 82.61
CA ASP A 311 -39.60 7.45 82.37
C ASP A 311 -40.17 7.77 80.99
N VAL A 312 -41.50 7.83 80.93
CA VAL A 312 -42.27 8.11 79.70
C VAL A 312 -41.87 9.44 79.05
N VAL A 313 -41.43 10.44 79.84
CA VAL A 313 -41.09 11.77 79.33
C VAL A 313 -39.77 11.74 78.56
N ASN A 314 -38.72 11.15 79.15
CA ASN A 314 -37.45 10.98 78.45
C ASN A 314 -37.53 9.92 77.35
N ALA A 315 -38.25 8.81 77.56
CA ALA A 315 -38.47 7.81 76.52
C ALA A 315 -39.13 8.44 75.28
N HIS A 316 -40.20 9.22 75.44
CA HIS A 316 -40.84 9.93 74.33
C HIS A 316 -39.90 10.94 73.65
N ARG A 317 -39.15 11.73 74.43
CA ARG A 317 -38.16 12.70 73.91
C ARG A 317 -37.13 12.02 73.01
N TYR A 318 -36.55 10.90 73.44
CA TYR A 318 -35.54 10.18 72.67
C TYR A 318 -36.15 9.34 71.54
N ALA A 319 -37.39 8.87 71.64
CA ALA A 319 -38.12 8.23 70.54
C ALA A 319 -38.36 9.20 69.38
N VAL A 320 -38.80 10.44 69.66
CA VAL A 320 -38.98 11.48 68.63
C VAL A 320 -37.66 11.85 67.97
N LEU A 321 -36.59 12.03 68.76
CA LEU A 321 -35.26 12.30 68.22
C LEU A 321 -34.73 11.13 67.37
N TYR A 322 -34.94 9.90 67.82
CA TYR A 322 -34.59 8.68 67.08
C TYR A 322 -35.32 8.61 65.73
N MET A 323 -36.62 8.92 65.69
CA MET A 323 -37.39 8.98 64.44
C MET A 323 -36.85 10.06 63.49
N GLN A 324 -36.64 11.29 63.97
CA GLN A 324 -36.10 12.40 63.16
C GLN A 324 -34.72 12.08 62.58
N LEU A 325 -33.85 11.43 63.36
CA LEU A 325 -32.54 10.96 62.91
C LEU A 325 -32.67 9.79 61.94
N SER A 326 -33.64 8.88 62.13
CA SER A 326 -33.92 7.79 61.20
C SER A 326 -34.35 8.31 59.83
N ASP A 327 -35.30 9.25 59.78
CA ASP A 327 -35.76 9.88 58.53
C ASP A 327 -34.61 10.61 57.82
N THR A 328 -33.79 11.34 58.58
CA THR A 328 -32.62 12.07 58.06
C THR A 328 -31.55 11.12 57.51
N LEU A 329 -31.21 10.06 58.24
CA LEU A 329 -30.22 9.08 57.81
C LEU A 329 -30.71 8.21 56.64
N ASP A 330 -31.99 7.86 56.59
CA ASP A 330 -32.53 7.10 55.46
C ASP A 330 -32.68 7.97 54.21
N PHE A 331 -32.97 9.26 54.36
CA PHE A 331 -32.85 10.23 53.25
C PHE A 331 -31.39 10.32 52.77
N GLY A 332 -30.43 10.47 53.68
CA GLY A 332 -29.00 10.50 53.36
C GLY A 332 -28.49 9.22 52.68
N ARG A 333 -28.87 8.04 53.18
CA ARG A 333 -28.55 6.73 52.57
C ARG A 333 -29.17 6.59 51.18
N ARG A 334 -30.42 7.03 50.98
CA ARG A 334 -31.05 7.04 49.65
C ARG A 334 -30.32 7.99 48.70
N GLN A 335 -29.82 9.13 49.18
CA GLN A 335 -28.96 10.02 48.38
C GLN A 335 -27.60 9.39 48.05
N GLU A 336 -26.92 8.75 49.00
CA GLU A 336 -25.65 8.04 48.78
C GLU A 336 -25.82 6.87 47.80
N GLN A 337 -26.89 6.08 47.94
CA GLN A 337 -27.24 5.00 47.01
C GLN A 337 -27.58 5.53 45.61
N ALA A 338 -28.37 6.60 45.51
CA ALA A 338 -28.69 7.24 44.23
C ALA A 338 -27.44 7.85 43.56
N ALA A 339 -26.54 8.46 44.33
CA ALA A 339 -25.26 8.96 43.85
C ALA A 339 -24.34 7.82 43.38
N THR A 340 -24.25 6.73 44.15
CA THR A 340 -23.47 5.53 43.80
C THR A 340 -24.00 4.89 42.52
N LEU A 341 -25.32 4.74 42.39
CA LEU A 341 -25.98 4.23 41.18
C LEU A 341 -25.78 5.16 39.98
N THR A 342 -25.87 6.49 40.19
CA THR A 342 -25.60 7.51 39.16
C THR A 342 -24.14 7.45 38.70
N ASN A 343 -23.20 7.24 39.62
CA ASN A 343 -21.78 7.11 39.33
C ASN A 343 -21.47 5.80 38.60
N ALA A 344 -22.08 4.67 39.00
CA ALA A 344 -22.00 3.40 38.28
C ALA A 344 -22.57 3.50 36.85
N TYR A 345 -23.71 4.16 36.69
CA TYR A 345 -24.31 4.42 35.37
C TYR A 345 -23.41 5.31 34.49
N LYS A 346 -22.89 6.42 35.04
CA LYS A 346 -21.92 7.28 34.34
C LYS A 346 -20.67 6.52 33.94
N TYR A 347 -20.13 5.69 34.82
CA TYR A 347 -18.97 4.85 34.57
C TYR A 347 -19.21 3.84 33.42
N HIS A 348 -20.36 3.16 33.40
CA HIS A 348 -20.72 2.29 32.27
C HIS A 348 -20.92 3.07 30.95
N MET A 349 -21.44 4.29 31.00
CA MET A 349 -21.57 5.16 29.83
C MET A 349 -20.21 5.70 29.35
N ASP A 350 -19.31 6.08 30.25
CA ASP A 350 -17.93 6.47 29.94
C ASP A 350 -17.17 5.29 29.31
N GLN A 351 -17.24 4.08 29.90
CA GLN A 351 -16.64 2.87 29.31
C GLN A 351 -17.19 2.55 27.92
N LYS A 352 -18.52 2.61 27.72
CA LYS A 352 -19.14 2.39 26.41
C LYS A 352 -18.63 3.39 25.38
N LYS A 353 -18.49 4.66 25.77
CA LYS A 353 -17.95 5.72 24.91
C LYS A 353 -16.46 5.55 24.61
N GLU A 354 -15.68 5.05 25.55
CA GLU A 354 -14.27 4.69 25.31
C GLU A 354 -14.13 3.52 24.33
N MET A 355 -15.02 2.52 24.39
CA MET A 355 -15.10 1.44 23.39
C MET A 355 -15.49 1.98 22.01
N GLU A 356 -16.55 2.79 21.91
CA GLU A 356 -16.97 3.41 20.65
C GLU A 356 -15.85 4.25 20.01
N LEU A 357 -15.17 5.10 20.80
CA LEU A 357 -14.04 5.91 20.35
C LEU A 357 -12.78 5.08 20.03
N ARG A 358 -12.68 3.84 20.53
CA ARG A 358 -11.61 2.90 20.18
C ARG A 358 -11.93 2.21 18.86
N ASP A 359 -13.13 1.68 18.71
CA ASP A 359 -13.59 1.01 17.49
C ASP A 359 -13.56 1.97 16.29
N GLU A 360 -13.94 3.24 16.49
CA GLU A 360 -13.82 4.28 15.45
C GLU A 360 -12.36 4.50 15.03
N LYS A 361 -11.42 4.55 15.99
CA LYS A 361 -9.98 4.70 15.71
C LYS A 361 -9.39 3.46 15.03
N GLU A 362 -9.76 2.26 15.44
CA GLU A 362 -9.33 1.01 14.81
C GLU A 362 -9.93 0.87 13.39
N MET A 363 -11.16 1.36 13.17
CA MET A 363 -11.77 1.48 11.84
C MET A 363 -11.01 2.47 10.95
N TYR A 364 -10.71 3.70 11.42
CA TYR A 364 -9.92 4.66 10.64
C TYR A 364 -8.52 4.14 10.32
N ALA A 365 -7.84 3.51 11.29
CA ALA A 365 -6.52 2.92 11.07
C ALA A 365 -6.55 1.81 10.00
N ARG A 366 -7.57 0.95 10.04
CA ARG A 366 -7.80 -0.11 9.04
C ARG A 366 -8.09 0.47 7.65
N THR A 367 -8.94 1.49 7.56
CA THR A 367 -9.28 2.18 6.30
C THR A 367 -8.07 2.90 5.71
N LEU A 368 -7.26 3.56 6.54
CA LEU A 368 -6.01 4.20 6.12
C LEU A 368 -4.99 3.17 5.60
N PHE A 369 -4.82 2.04 6.30
CA PHE A 369 -3.94 0.96 5.87
C PHE A 369 -4.34 0.38 4.51
N VAL A 370 -5.63 0.07 4.32
CA VAL A 370 -6.17 -0.41 3.03
C VAL A 370 -5.97 0.64 1.93
N SER A 371 -6.19 1.92 2.23
CA SER A 371 -5.98 3.01 1.27
C SER A 371 -4.52 3.10 0.80
N ILE A 372 -3.57 3.06 1.74
CA ILE A 372 -2.12 3.06 1.45
C ILE A 372 -1.75 1.83 0.61
N PHE A 373 -2.27 0.65 0.95
CA PHE A 373 -2.02 -0.58 0.20
C PHE A 373 -2.55 -0.53 -1.25
N VAL A 374 -3.71 0.08 -1.50
CA VAL A 374 -4.22 0.31 -2.86
C VAL A 374 -3.33 1.30 -3.62
N PHE A 375 -2.89 2.39 -3.00
CA PHE A 375 -1.99 3.35 -3.65
C PHE A 375 -0.61 2.76 -3.98
N THR A 376 -0.03 1.91 -3.13
CA THR A 376 1.25 1.25 -3.44
C THR A 376 1.12 0.22 -4.57
N LEU A 377 0.02 -0.53 -4.63
CA LEU A 377 -0.26 -1.43 -5.77
C LEU A 377 -0.44 -0.67 -7.09
N LEU A 378 -1.18 0.45 -7.09
CA LEU A 378 -1.34 1.31 -8.27
C LEU A 378 0.01 1.92 -8.70
N GLY A 379 0.84 2.37 -7.75
CA GLY A 379 2.19 2.87 -8.01
C GLY A 379 3.10 1.80 -8.63
N ALA A 380 3.08 0.57 -8.09
CA ALA A 380 3.83 -0.56 -8.63
C ALA A 380 3.38 -0.93 -10.07
N GLY A 381 2.06 -0.98 -10.31
CA GLY A 381 1.51 -1.21 -11.66
C GLY A 381 1.95 -0.12 -12.65
N GLY A 382 1.88 1.16 -12.25
CA GLY A 382 2.38 2.28 -13.04
C GLY A 382 3.88 2.19 -13.35
N ALA A 383 4.70 1.81 -12.36
CA ALA A 383 6.13 1.60 -12.54
C ALA A 383 6.44 0.45 -13.52
N ILE A 384 5.72 -0.67 -13.43
CA ILE A 384 5.87 -1.80 -14.36
C ILE A 384 5.53 -1.36 -15.80
N VAL A 385 4.42 -0.63 -16.00
CA VAL A 385 4.04 -0.11 -17.32
C VAL A 385 5.06 0.91 -17.84
N PHE A 386 5.59 1.78 -16.99
CA PHE A 386 6.64 2.74 -17.35
C PHE A 386 7.94 2.04 -17.78
N ILE A 387 8.42 1.07 -16.99
CA ILE A 387 9.62 0.27 -17.31
C ILE A 387 9.40 -0.51 -18.62
N HIS A 388 8.23 -1.12 -18.82
CA HIS A 388 7.91 -1.80 -20.07
C HIS A 388 7.94 -0.85 -21.27
N ARG A 389 7.26 0.31 -21.19
CA ARG A 389 7.26 1.33 -22.25
C ARG A 389 8.67 1.84 -22.54
N ARG A 390 9.47 2.11 -21.50
CA ARG A 390 10.89 2.52 -21.63
C ARG A 390 11.72 1.45 -22.34
N ASN A 391 11.54 0.17 -22.01
CA ASN A 391 12.27 -0.94 -22.62
C ASN A 391 11.82 -1.24 -24.06
N VAL A 392 10.57 -0.94 -24.43
CA VAL A 392 10.12 -0.95 -25.83
C VAL A 392 10.71 0.24 -26.60
N HIS A 393 10.72 1.44 -26.02
CA HIS A 393 11.33 2.62 -26.64
C HIS A 393 12.84 2.45 -26.86
N LEU A 394 13.58 1.93 -25.87
CA LEU A 394 15.01 1.65 -25.98
C LEU A 394 15.31 0.68 -27.13
N ARG A 395 14.52 -0.40 -27.29
CA ARG A 395 14.69 -1.34 -28.41
C ARG A 395 14.45 -0.68 -29.77
N LYS A 396 13.43 0.17 -29.90
CA LYS A 396 13.20 0.95 -31.13
C LYS A 396 14.34 1.92 -31.45
N MET A 397 14.95 2.54 -30.44
CA MET A 397 16.12 3.41 -30.63
C MET A 397 17.35 2.64 -31.07
N LEU A 398 17.58 1.43 -30.54
CA LEU A 398 18.67 0.55 -30.95
C LEU A 398 18.50 0.08 -32.41
N GLU A 399 17.30 -0.38 -32.77
CA GLU A 399 16.98 -0.79 -34.15
C GLU A 399 17.14 0.37 -35.14
N LEU A 400 16.77 1.59 -34.74
CA LEU A 400 16.99 2.79 -35.56
C LEU A 400 18.48 3.14 -35.69
N SER A 401 19.27 2.96 -34.64
CA SER A 401 20.73 3.14 -34.67
C SER A 401 21.40 2.19 -35.65
N GLU A 402 21.05 0.90 -35.58
CA GLU A 402 21.57 -0.14 -36.47
C GLU A 402 21.21 0.13 -37.94
N ARG A 403 19.97 0.56 -38.22
CA ARG A 403 19.55 0.99 -39.56
C ARG A 403 20.33 2.21 -40.07
N ILE A 404 20.70 3.16 -39.20
CA ILE A 404 21.50 4.33 -39.58
C ILE A 404 22.94 3.92 -39.92
N GLU A 405 23.54 3.02 -39.13
CA GLU A 405 24.87 2.47 -39.44
C GLU A 405 24.88 1.67 -40.75
N GLN A 406 23.86 0.84 -41.00
CA GLN A 406 23.68 0.14 -42.28
C GLN A 406 23.52 1.10 -43.46
N MET A 407 22.71 2.16 -43.33
CA MET A 407 22.56 3.17 -44.40
C MET A 407 23.87 3.91 -44.68
N ALA A 408 24.63 4.27 -43.64
CA ALA A 408 25.94 4.92 -43.79
C ALA A 408 26.96 4.00 -44.47
N HIS A 409 26.94 2.70 -44.19
CA HIS A 409 27.77 1.70 -44.88
C HIS A 409 27.39 1.57 -46.36
N ASN A 410 26.09 1.45 -46.65
CA ASN A 410 25.58 1.34 -48.01
C ASN A 410 25.89 2.60 -48.84
N GLU A 411 25.81 3.80 -48.25
CA GLU A 411 26.23 5.05 -48.92
C GLU A 411 27.73 5.02 -49.26
N GLN A 412 28.57 4.48 -48.36
CA GLN A 412 30.01 4.35 -48.58
C GLN A 412 30.35 3.31 -49.67
N GLU A 413 29.56 2.26 -49.84
CA GLU A 413 29.70 1.31 -50.96
C GLU A 413 29.26 1.95 -52.28
N LEU A 414 28.09 2.60 -52.30
CA LEU A 414 27.54 3.24 -53.49
C LEU A 414 28.46 4.35 -54.04
N ARG A 415 29.13 5.11 -53.15
CA ARG A 415 30.18 6.07 -53.53
C ARG A 415 31.36 5.41 -54.25
N LYS A 416 31.86 4.26 -53.77
CA LYS A 416 32.94 3.51 -54.42
C LYS A 416 32.52 2.91 -55.76
N GLU A 417 31.23 2.59 -55.93
CA GLU A 417 30.70 2.11 -57.21
C GLU A 417 30.57 3.27 -58.21
N MET A 418 30.10 4.44 -57.77
CA MET A 418 30.12 5.67 -58.58
C MET A 418 31.53 6.03 -59.04
N GLU A 419 32.53 6.00 -58.16
CA GLU A 419 33.94 6.26 -58.51
C GLU A 419 34.45 5.31 -59.61
N ARG A 420 34.09 4.02 -59.56
CA ARG A 420 34.41 3.07 -60.64
C ARG A 420 33.67 3.40 -61.94
N LYS A 421 32.37 3.72 -61.86
CA LYS A 421 31.55 4.08 -63.02
C LYS A 421 32.06 5.35 -63.72
N GLU A 422 32.62 6.31 -62.98
CA GLU A 422 33.27 7.49 -63.56
C GLU A 422 34.57 7.14 -64.30
N VAL A 423 35.34 6.16 -63.82
CA VAL A 423 36.53 5.64 -64.51
C VAL A 423 36.15 4.87 -65.77
N GLU A 424 35.22 3.90 -65.69
CA GLU A 424 34.70 3.16 -66.85
C GLU A 424 34.16 4.11 -67.94
N LEU A 425 33.39 5.13 -67.53
CA LEU A 425 32.83 6.15 -68.43
C LEU A 425 33.91 7.06 -69.03
N ARG A 426 35.07 7.20 -68.39
CA ARG A 426 36.21 7.95 -68.92
C ARG A 426 36.97 7.12 -69.96
N GLU A 427 37.31 5.88 -69.65
CA GLU A 427 37.97 4.96 -70.58
C GLU A 427 37.15 4.80 -71.87
N SER A 428 35.83 4.57 -71.73
CA SER A 428 34.90 4.50 -72.87
C SER A 428 34.84 5.79 -73.72
N LYS A 429 35.06 6.98 -73.12
CA LYS A 429 35.14 8.25 -73.87
C LYS A 429 36.47 8.41 -74.60
N GLU A 430 37.56 7.89 -74.04
CA GLU A 430 38.88 7.91 -74.66
C GLU A 430 38.92 6.93 -75.86
N ASP A 431 38.31 5.74 -75.75
CA ASP A 431 38.07 4.80 -76.86
C ASP A 431 37.16 5.38 -77.97
N LEU A 432 36.10 6.09 -77.58
CA LEU A 432 35.19 6.76 -78.54
C LEU A 432 35.91 7.90 -79.29
N ALA A 433 36.88 8.57 -78.65
CA ALA A 433 37.72 9.56 -79.31
C ALA A 433 38.73 8.90 -80.28
N LEU A 434 39.26 7.73 -79.94
CA LEU A 434 40.17 6.96 -80.79
C LEU A 434 39.47 6.46 -82.05
N THR A 435 38.34 5.75 -81.90
CA THR A 435 37.53 5.24 -83.02
C THR A 435 37.01 6.37 -83.93
N LYS A 436 36.64 7.52 -83.37
CA LYS A 436 36.28 8.71 -84.16
C LYS A 436 37.45 9.26 -84.99
N LYS A 437 38.69 9.19 -84.49
CA LYS A 437 39.89 9.59 -85.23
C LYS A 437 40.17 8.64 -86.40
N ASP A 438 39.99 7.34 -86.19
CA ASP A 438 40.19 6.34 -87.26
C ASP A 438 39.09 6.39 -88.33
N LEU A 439 37.87 6.77 -87.96
CA LEU A 439 36.80 7.08 -88.91
C LEU A 439 37.16 8.28 -89.83
N VAL A 440 37.84 9.31 -89.30
CA VAL A 440 38.31 10.45 -90.10
C VAL A 440 39.48 10.04 -91.01
N ASN A 441 40.38 9.18 -90.55
CA ASN A 441 41.47 8.66 -91.37
C ASN A 441 40.94 7.82 -92.55
N THR A 442 40.01 6.89 -92.29
CA THR A 442 39.42 6.02 -93.32
C THR A 442 38.57 6.81 -94.33
N GLN A 443 37.86 7.87 -93.92
CA GLN A 443 37.21 8.79 -94.86
C GLN A 443 38.23 9.46 -95.81
N ALA A 444 39.37 9.94 -95.28
CA ALA A 444 40.40 10.58 -96.10
C ALA A 444 41.13 9.60 -97.06
N GLU A 445 41.11 8.29 -96.79
CA GLU A 445 41.54 7.26 -97.74
C GLU A 445 40.48 6.97 -98.81
N LEU A 446 39.19 6.99 -98.45
CA LEU A 446 38.06 6.85 -99.37
C LEU A 446 38.03 8.00 -100.40
N ASP A 447 38.24 9.24 -99.94
CA ASP A 447 38.29 10.41 -100.82
C ASP A 447 39.45 10.31 -101.84
N LYS A 448 40.63 9.84 -101.40
CA LYS A 448 41.78 9.52 -102.27
C LYS A 448 41.53 8.37 -103.25
N ALA A 449 40.57 7.49 -102.99
CA ALA A 449 40.15 6.46 -103.93
C ALA A 449 39.19 7.03 -104.99
N ASN A 450 38.27 7.92 -104.59
CA ASN A 450 37.37 8.64 -105.48
C ASN A 450 38.13 9.55 -106.46
N ASP A 451 39.15 10.28 -106.01
CA ASP A 451 40.00 11.10 -106.90
C ASP A 451 40.63 10.26 -108.03
N LYS A 452 41.14 9.05 -107.72
CA LYS A 452 41.70 8.13 -108.73
C LYS A 452 40.64 7.64 -109.72
N LEU A 453 39.42 7.36 -109.24
CA LEU A 453 38.31 6.94 -110.09
C LEU A 453 37.88 8.05 -111.06
N THR A 454 37.85 9.32 -110.63
CA THR A 454 37.53 10.44 -111.54
C THR A 454 38.61 10.65 -112.61
N ILE A 455 39.89 10.48 -112.28
CA ILE A 455 40.99 10.55 -113.26
C ILE A 455 40.86 9.42 -114.30
N HIS A 456 40.52 8.19 -113.88
CA HIS A 456 40.28 7.08 -114.82
C HIS A 456 39.01 7.26 -115.67
N ALA A 457 37.95 7.88 -115.14
CA ALA A 457 36.77 8.21 -115.92
C ALA A 457 37.07 9.25 -117.02
N ALA A 458 37.90 10.24 -116.73
CA ALA A 458 38.30 11.27 -117.70
C ALA A 458 39.11 10.69 -118.88
N THR A 459 40.08 9.81 -118.62
CA THR A 459 40.85 9.17 -119.70
C THR A 459 40.01 8.19 -120.51
N LEU A 460 39.03 7.51 -119.91
CA LEU A 460 38.09 6.67 -120.64
C LEU A 460 37.29 7.50 -121.66
N GLN A 461 36.72 8.63 -121.22
CA GLN A 461 35.91 9.53 -122.06
C GLN A 461 36.68 10.11 -123.27
N GLU A 462 37.98 10.34 -123.12
CA GLU A 462 38.84 10.79 -124.22
C GLU A 462 39.10 9.66 -125.25
N THR A 463 39.27 8.42 -124.80
CA THR A 463 39.38 7.26 -125.72
C THR A 463 38.07 6.95 -126.45
N GLU A 464 36.91 7.12 -125.80
CA GLU A 464 35.60 6.94 -126.44
C GLU A 464 35.38 7.93 -127.59
N LYS A 465 35.84 9.19 -127.46
CA LYS A 465 35.76 10.19 -128.54
C LYS A 465 36.52 9.77 -129.79
N MET A 466 37.78 9.33 -129.66
CA MET A 466 38.57 8.87 -130.81
C MET A 466 37.99 7.60 -131.45
N LEU A 467 37.32 6.74 -130.67
CA LEU A 467 36.62 5.57 -131.21
C LEU A 467 35.35 5.97 -131.98
N ALA A 468 34.60 6.96 -131.48
CA ALA A 468 33.37 7.45 -132.09
C ALA A 468 33.58 8.06 -133.49
N GLU A 469 34.68 8.78 -133.72
CA GLU A 469 35.00 9.34 -135.04
C GLU A 469 35.28 8.25 -136.08
N LYS A 470 36.11 7.25 -135.76
CA LYS A 470 36.39 6.12 -136.67
C LYS A 470 35.15 5.27 -136.96
N ILE A 471 34.26 5.11 -135.98
CA ILE A 471 32.96 4.43 -136.18
C ILE A 471 32.05 5.23 -137.11
N LYS A 472 32.17 6.56 -137.17
CA LYS A 472 31.38 7.42 -138.06
C LYS A 472 31.76 7.25 -139.54
N GLU A 473 33.05 7.14 -139.84
CA GLU A 473 33.53 6.88 -141.21
C GLU A 473 33.09 5.49 -141.70
N GLY A 474 33.20 4.45 -140.86
CA GLY A 474 32.75 3.10 -141.20
C GLY A 474 31.23 2.95 -141.37
N LYS A 475 30.42 3.70 -140.61
CA LYS A 475 28.95 3.57 -140.64
C LYS A 475 28.29 4.03 -141.94
N MET A 476 28.94 4.89 -142.75
CA MET A 476 28.41 5.27 -144.06
C MET A 476 28.45 4.11 -145.08
N PHE A 477 29.28 3.08 -144.84
CA PHE A 477 29.38 1.89 -145.70
C PHE A 477 28.43 0.76 -145.27
N LEU A 478 28.09 0.67 -143.98
CA LEU A 478 27.33 -0.43 -143.38
C LEU A 478 25.81 -0.20 -143.26
N GLN A 479 25.28 0.91 -143.79
CA GLN A 479 23.84 1.20 -143.82
C GLN A 479 23.07 0.38 -144.89
N LEU A 480 23.51 -0.87 -145.14
CA LEU A 480 23.06 -1.69 -146.27
C LEU A 480 22.19 -2.91 -145.87
N LEU A 481 22.36 -3.53 -144.68
CA LEU A 481 21.53 -4.67 -144.25
C LEU A 481 21.25 -4.79 -142.72
N HIS A 482 19.99 -4.50 -142.36
CA HIS A 482 19.01 -5.38 -141.67
C HIS A 482 19.13 -5.90 -140.19
N GLN A 483 18.08 -5.60 -139.40
CA GLN A 483 17.26 -6.43 -138.45
C GLN A 483 17.91 -7.61 -137.65
N SER A 484 17.92 -7.62 -136.29
CA SER A 484 16.86 -8.02 -135.30
C SER A 484 17.12 -9.42 -134.66
N LYS A 485 16.46 -9.96 -133.61
CA LYS A 485 15.26 -9.57 -132.79
C LYS A 485 15.39 -10.06 -131.30
N LEU A 486 14.27 -10.49 -130.67
CA LEU A 486 14.01 -11.05 -129.32
C LEU A 486 13.49 -12.51 -129.46
N GLU A 487 13.01 -13.31 -128.50
CA GLU A 487 12.66 -13.21 -127.04
C GLU A 487 13.42 -14.33 -126.23
N GLU A 488 13.07 -15.01 -125.11
CA GLU A 488 11.95 -15.14 -124.11
C GLU A 488 12.56 -15.85 -122.83
N SER A 489 11.96 -16.32 -121.70
CA SER A 489 10.61 -16.43 -121.05
C SER A 489 10.80 -16.81 -119.54
N SER A 490 9.83 -16.63 -118.62
CA SER A 490 9.53 -17.52 -117.42
C SER A 490 8.49 -16.95 -116.41
N GLU A 491 7.19 -16.78 -116.75
CA GLU A 491 6.22 -16.08 -115.87
C GLU A 491 4.89 -16.82 -115.56
N ASP A 492 4.67 -18.02 -116.08
CA ASP A 492 3.31 -18.59 -116.26
C ASP A 492 2.65 -19.20 -114.98
N VAL A 493 3.43 -19.89 -114.13
CA VAL A 493 2.89 -20.75 -113.03
C VAL A 493 2.04 -19.97 -112.01
N ALA A 494 2.41 -18.72 -111.71
CA ALA A 494 1.74 -17.91 -110.67
C ALA A 494 0.32 -17.47 -111.06
N LEU A 495 -0.03 -17.49 -112.34
CA LEU A 495 -1.35 -17.07 -112.84
C LEU A 495 -2.42 -18.15 -112.62
N ARG A 496 -2.06 -19.43 -112.75
CA ARG A 496 -3.01 -20.58 -112.70
C ARG A 496 -3.67 -20.73 -111.33
N PHE A 497 -2.87 -20.84 -110.26
CA PHE A 497 -3.39 -21.02 -108.90
C PHE A 497 -4.31 -19.89 -108.43
N ARG A 498 -4.08 -18.66 -108.90
CA ARG A 498 -4.94 -17.50 -108.58
C ARG A 498 -6.32 -17.57 -109.23
N LYS A 499 -6.46 -18.20 -110.40
CA LYS A 499 -7.76 -18.44 -111.06
C LYS A 499 -8.58 -19.50 -110.36
N ALA A 500 -7.99 -20.66 -110.06
CA ALA A 500 -8.68 -21.75 -109.38
C ALA A 500 -9.27 -21.31 -108.02
N ALA A 501 -8.54 -20.47 -107.27
CA ALA A 501 -8.99 -19.95 -105.98
C ALA A 501 -10.21 -19.01 -106.03
N LEU A 502 -10.62 -18.56 -107.23
CA LEU A 502 -11.84 -17.78 -107.47
C LEU A 502 -13.03 -18.66 -107.91
N GLY A 503 -12.89 -19.99 -107.88
CA GLY A 503 -13.96 -20.94 -108.15
C GLY A 503 -14.21 -21.25 -109.64
N GLY A 504 -13.23 -20.99 -110.51
CA GLY A 504 -13.37 -21.15 -111.96
C GLY A 504 -12.91 -22.48 -112.56
N GLU A 505 -11.91 -23.15 -111.96
CA GLU A 505 -11.21 -24.32 -112.54
C GLU A 505 -10.80 -25.31 -111.43
N GLU A 506 -10.97 -26.62 -111.65
CA GLU A 506 -10.47 -27.67 -110.75
C GLU A 506 -8.98 -27.95 -111.01
N LEU A 507 -8.17 -28.02 -109.96
CA LEU A 507 -6.72 -28.28 -110.05
C LEU A 507 -6.42 -29.78 -110.23
N THR A 508 -5.61 -30.13 -111.22
CA THR A 508 -5.12 -31.50 -111.42
C THR A 508 -3.97 -31.82 -110.46
N SER A 509 -3.57 -33.10 -110.34
CA SER A 509 -2.40 -33.45 -109.52
C SER A 509 -1.09 -32.86 -110.05
N ASP A 510 -0.97 -32.71 -111.38
CA ASP A 510 0.23 -32.17 -112.03
C ASP A 510 0.44 -30.70 -111.66
N ASP A 511 -0.64 -29.90 -111.59
CA ASP A 511 -0.58 -28.50 -111.12
C ASP A 511 -0.01 -28.42 -109.69
N TRP A 512 -0.38 -29.35 -108.81
CA TRP A 512 0.14 -29.41 -107.44
C TRP A 512 1.62 -29.79 -107.39
N ASP A 513 2.07 -30.73 -108.23
CA ASP A 513 3.48 -31.12 -108.27
C ASP A 513 4.36 -30.04 -108.92
N GLN A 514 3.85 -29.28 -109.89
CA GLN A 514 4.49 -28.05 -110.40
C GLN A 514 4.61 -26.97 -109.31
N LEU A 515 3.57 -26.77 -108.49
CA LEU A 515 3.63 -25.85 -107.34
C LEU A 515 4.67 -26.33 -106.32
N TYR A 516 4.70 -27.62 -105.98
CA TYR A 516 5.67 -28.17 -105.03
C TYR A 516 7.10 -27.96 -105.55
N HIS A 517 7.36 -28.27 -106.83
CA HIS A 517 8.67 -28.06 -107.45
C HIS A 517 9.09 -26.58 -107.46
N ALA A 518 8.17 -25.65 -107.75
CA ALA A 518 8.46 -24.21 -107.72
C ALA A 518 8.76 -23.69 -106.30
N VAL A 519 8.00 -24.14 -105.30
CA VAL A 519 8.21 -23.78 -103.88
C VAL A 519 9.49 -24.39 -103.33
N ASP A 520 9.79 -25.65 -103.64
CA ASP A 520 10.98 -26.35 -103.16
C ASP A 520 12.25 -25.90 -103.93
N GLN A 521 12.17 -25.42 -105.18
CA GLN A 521 13.28 -24.70 -105.82
C GLN A 521 13.56 -23.35 -105.15
N ALA A 522 12.52 -22.60 -104.75
CA ALA A 522 12.67 -21.33 -104.04
C ALA A 522 13.13 -21.51 -102.58
N TYR A 523 12.74 -22.62 -101.94
CA TYR A 523 13.02 -22.92 -100.53
C TYR A 523 13.44 -24.40 -100.34
N PRO A 524 14.69 -24.78 -100.68
CA PRO A 524 15.14 -26.19 -100.75
C PRO A 524 14.99 -27.04 -99.48
N SER A 525 14.83 -26.43 -98.31
CA SER A 525 14.63 -27.12 -97.02
C SER A 525 13.16 -27.22 -96.58
N PHE A 526 12.20 -26.67 -97.33
CA PHE A 526 10.81 -26.58 -96.89
C PHE A 526 10.10 -27.95 -96.81
N ALA A 527 10.24 -28.79 -97.85
CA ALA A 527 9.72 -30.16 -97.86
C ALA A 527 10.22 -31.00 -96.67
N GLU A 528 11.52 -30.93 -96.38
CA GLU A 528 12.17 -31.68 -95.30
C GLU A 528 11.74 -31.16 -93.92
N ALA A 529 11.70 -29.83 -93.76
CA ALA A 529 11.23 -29.20 -92.53
C ALA A 529 9.79 -29.62 -92.19
N LEU A 530 8.86 -29.55 -93.15
CA LEU A 530 7.44 -29.85 -92.93
C LEU A 530 7.18 -31.28 -92.47
N LEU A 531 8.02 -32.24 -92.90
CA LEU A 531 7.91 -33.66 -92.53
C LEU A 531 8.69 -34.00 -91.24
N GLY A 532 9.83 -33.36 -90.98
CA GLY A 532 10.81 -33.80 -89.97
C GLY A 532 10.40 -33.70 -88.49
N LYS A 533 9.26 -33.07 -88.15
CA LYS A 533 8.83 -32.88 -86.74
C LYS A 533 7.35 -33.16 -86.43
N SER A 534 6.54 -33.63 -87.39
CA SER A 534 5.16 -34.05 -87.08
C SER A 534 4.81 -35.38 -87.72
N GLY A 535 4.38 -36.34 -86.89
CA GLY A 535 3.79 -37.59 -87.37
C GLY A 535 2.57 -37.31 -88.25
N GLU A 536 2.50 -38.03 -89.37
CA GLU A 536 1.43 -38.05 -90.38
C GLU A 536 0.81 -36.68 -90.73
N VAL A 537 1.51 -35.93 -91.59
CA VAL A 537 0.94 -34.76 -92.27
C VAL A 537 -0.07 -35.25 -93.33
N THR A 538 -1.34 -34.91 -93.16
CA THR A 538 -2.39 -35.26 -94.15
C THR A 538 -2.20 -34.48 -95.46
N LYS A 539 -2.68 -35.03 -96.58
CA LYS A 539 -2.60 -34.37 -97.91
C LYS A 539 -3.11 -32.92 -97.89
N GLN A 540 -4.24 -32.70 -97.21
CA GLN A 540 -4.88 -31.39 -97.05
C GLN A 540 -4.02 -30.39 -96.26
N GLN A 541 -3.27 -30.88 -95.26
CA GLN A 541 -2.28 -30.09 -94.52
C GLN A 541 -1.06 -29.74 -95.38
N LYS A 542 -0.51 -30.70 -96.17
CA LYS A 542 0.61 -30.41 -97.10
C LYS A 542 0.20 -29.31 -98.08
N GLN A 543 -0.96 -29.47 -98.73
CA GLN A 543 -1.49 -28.49 -99.69
C GLN A 543 -1.64 -27.09 -99.07
N ALA A 544 -2.23 -26.99 -97.86
CA ALA A 544 -2.35 -25.72 -97.16
C ALA A 544 -0.99 -25.08 -96.83
N CYS A 545 0.00 -25.86 -96.38
CA CYS A 545 1.32 -25.33 -96.03
C CYS A 545 2.11 -24.84 -97.25
N TYR A 546 2.06 -25.55 -98.38
CA TYR A 546 2.69 -25.09 -99.62
C TYR A 546 2.01 -23.84 -100.20
N LEU A 547 0.68 -23.73 -100.14
CA LEU A 547 -0.01 -22.51 -100.54
C LEU A 547 0.29 -21.31 -99.62
N LEU A 548 0.44 -21.53 -98.30
CA LEU A 548 0.91 -20.49 -97.37
C LEU A 548 2.34 -20.05 -97.71
N ARG A 549 3.25 -20.99 -98.00
CA ARG A 549 4.63 -20.67 -98.38
C ARG A 549 4.76 -20.00 -99.76
N PHE A 550 3.83 -20.27 -100.67
CA PHE A 550 3.65 -19.56 -101.94
C PHE A 550 2.95 -18.19 -101.80
N GLY A 551 2.58 -17.77 -100.59
CA GLY A 551 2.01 -16.45 -100.31
C GLY A 551 0.52 -16.31 -100.65
N MET A 552 -0.25 -17.40 -100.74
CA MET A 552 -1.70 -17.30 -100.92
C MET A 552 -2.42 -16.88 -99.63
N SER A 553 -3.50 -16.09 -99.78
CA SER A 553 -4.31 -15.67 -98.64
C SER A 553 -5.13 -16.82 -98.04
N LYS A 554 -5.45 -16.72 -96.75
CA LYS A 554 -6.23 -17.72 -96.00
C LYS A 554 -7.62 -17.97 -96.60
N ASN A 555 -8.18 -16.99 -97.31
CA ASN A 555 -9.44 -17.11 -98.06
C ASN A 555 -9.27 -17.95 -99.34
N GLN A 556 -8.18 -17.74 -100.09
CA GLN A 556 -7.88 -18.56 -101.29
C GLN A 556 -7.58 -20.01 -100.90
N ILE A 557 -6.86 -20.23 -99.80
CA ILE A 557 -6.57 -21.57 -99.26
C ILE A 557 -7.87 -22.26 -98.80
N GLN A 558 -8.81 -21.52 -98.19
CA GLN A 558 -10.14 -22.05 -97.86
C GLN A 558 -10.89 -22.53 -99.11
N CYS A 559 -10.85 -21.79 -100.21
CA CYS A 559 -11.46 -22.20 -101.48
C CYS A 559 -10.78 -23.45 -102.07
N LEU A 560 -9.44 -23.49 -102.11
CA LEU A 560 -8.66 -24.56 -102.76
C LEU A 560 -8.52 -25.86 -101.95
N THR A 561 -8.71 -25.82 -100.62
CA THR A 561 -8.55 -26.99 -99.74
C THR A 561 -9.83 -27.41 -99.04
N HIS A 562 -10.91 -26.63 -99.13
CA HIS A 562 -12.17 -26.77 -98.39
C HIS A 562 -12.02 -26.83 -96.85
N ALA A 563 -10.84 -26.51 -96.31
CA ALA A 563 -10.62 -26.42 -94.86
C ALA A 563 -11.20 -25.10 -94.30
N SER A 564 -11.81 -25.14 -93.12
CA SER A 564 -12.35 -23.93 -92.48
C SER A 564 -11.24 -22.92 -92.14
N ARG A 565 -11.54 -21.62 -92.05
CA ARG A 565 -10.54 -20.61 -91.64
C ARG A 565 -9.91 -20.92 -90.28
N ALA A 566 -10.70 -21.41 -89.32
CA ALA A 566 -10.20 -21.85 -88.02
C ALA A 566 -9.27 -23.08 -88.12
N THR A 567 -9.54 -23.98 -89.07
CA THR A 567 -8.66 -25.12 -89.38
C THR A 567 -7.33 -24.65 -89.99
N ILE A 568 -7.38 -23.74 -90.96
CA ILE A 568 -6.20 -23.17 -91.62
C ILE A 568 -5.34 -22.38 -90.64
N TRP A 569 -5.93 -21.53 -89.79
CA TRP A 569 -5.23 -20.81 -88.73
C TRP A 569 -4.57 -21.75 -87.70
N ARG A 570 -5.23 -22.85 -87.34
CA ARG A 570 -4.63 -23.90 -86.48
C ARG A 570 -3.45 -24.60 -87.16
N TRP A 571 -3.48 -24.79 -88.48
CA TRP A 571 -2.36 -25.39 -89.21
C TRP A 571 -1.21 -24.40 -89.39
N GLU A 572 -1.49 -23.14 -89.73
CA GLU A 572 -0.53 -22.04 -89.74
C GLU A 572 0.21 -21.94 -88.40
N LYS A 573 -0.51 -21.91 -87.26
CA LYS A 573 0.07 -21.99 -85.91
C LYS A 573 0.88 -23.27 -85.68
N LYS A 574 0.34 -24.46 -86.00
CA LYS A 574 1.01 -25.77 -85.81
C LYS A 574 2.31 -25.90 -86.61
N TYR A 575 2.39 -25.27 -87.78
CA TYR A 575 3.50 -25.35 -88.72
C TYR A 575 4.27 -24.02 -88.86
N ALA A 576 4.08 -23.07 -87.94
CA ALA A 576 4.66 -21.72 -87.99
C ALA A 576 6.19 -21.73 -88.12
N TRP A 577 6.84 -22.68 -87.44
CA TRP A 577 8.28 -22.96 -87.48
C TRP A 577 8.80 -23.48 -88.83
N ALA A 578 7.94 -24.08 -89.67
CA ALA A 578 8.27 -24.47 -91.04
C ALA A 578 7.90 -23.38 -92.06
N LEU A 579 6.87 -22.57 -91.74
CA LEU A 579 6.42 -21.46 -92.59
C LEU A 579 7.27 -20.19 -92.43
N GLY A 580 7.98 -20.03 -91.31
CA GLY A 580 8.82 -18.88 -91.00
C GLY A 580 8.07 -17.72 -90.34
N VAL A 581 7.13 -18.01 -89.44
CA VAL A 581 6.30 -17.02 -88.73
C VAL A 581 6.48 -17.17 -87.23
N GLU A 582 6.80 -16.09 -86.51
CA GLU A 582 6.92 -16.06 -85.05
C GLU A 582 5.60 -15.64 -84.39
N GLU A 583 5.35 -16.09 -83.15
CA GLU A 583 4.08 -15.85 -82.45
C GLU A 583 4.09 -14.55 -81.61
N PRO A 584 3.04 -13.72 -81.67
CA PRO A 584 2.81 -12.66 -80.68
C PRO A 584 2.37 -13.21 -79.31
N LEU A 585 2.63 -12.44 -78.25
CA LEU A 585 2.18 -12.70 -76.88
C LEU A 585 0.65 -12.50 -76.74
N PRO A 586 -0.03 -13.23 -75.84
CA PRO A 586 -1.45 -13.02 -75.53
C PRO A 586 -1.65 -11.84 -74.55
N GLY A 587 -2.44 -10.83 -74.93
CA GLY A 587 -2.68 -9.65 -74.07
C GLY A 587 -3.45 -8.49 -74.71
N GLU A 588 -4.46 -8.78 -75.54
CA GLU A 588 -5.48 -7.80 -75.97
C GLU A 588 -6.57 -7.71 -74.85
N GLU A 589 -7.54 -6.76 -74.80
CA GLU A 589 -8.55 -6.41 -75.81
C GLU A 589 -8.89 -4.90 -75.85
N GLU A 590 -9.50 -4.48 -76.97
CA GLU A 590 -10.02 -3.12 -77.20
C GLU A 590 -11.50 -2.98 -76.77
N GLU A 591 -11.89 -1.81 -76.26
CA GLU A 591 -13.22 -1.18 -76.40
C GLU A 591 -13.12 0.28 -75.86
N GLY A 592 -13.77 1.32 -76.39
CA GLY A 592 -14.55 1.45 -77.62
C GLY A 592 -15.42 2.72 -77.60
N GLY A 593 -15.28 3.63 -78.58
CA GLY A 593 -16.30 4.64 -78.96
C GLY A 593 -16.60 5.85 -78.04
N THR A 594 -16.11 7.03 -78.44
CA THR A 594 -16.82 8.34 -78.51
C THR A 594 -17.84 8.79 -77.43
N ALA A 595 -17.62 9.96 -76.80
CA ALA A 595 -18.52 11.15 -76.86
C ALA A 595 -18.09 12.32 -75.93
N GLY A 596 -18.10 13.57 -76.46
CA GLY A 596 -18.03 14.84 -75.71
C GLY A 596 -16.64 15.24 -75.17
N GLU A 597 -16.22 16.51 -75.21
CA GLU A 597 -16.77 17.74 -75.83
C GLU A 597 -15.78 18.32 -76.87
#